data_AF-A0A2I6PMY3-F1
#
_entry.id   AF-A0A2I6PMY3-F1
#
_cell.length_a   1.000
_cell.length_b   1.000
_cell.length_c   1.000
_cell.angle_alpha   90.00
_cell.angle_beta   90.00
_cell.angle_gamma   90.00
#
_symmetry.space_group_name_H-M   'P 1'
#
loop_
_entity.id
_entity.type
_entity.pdbx_description
1 polymer ?
#
loop_
_entity_poly.entity_id
_entity_poly.type
_entity_poly.pdbx_seq_one_letter_code
_entity_poly.pdbx_strand_id
1 'polypeptide(L)' 'LDEPTNHLDVKNVAWLEQYLVNSPCTSIIVSHDSKFLNNVIQHVILYDRFKLRRYRGDLTALVKRVPSARS' A
#
# COMPACT_ATOMS: atom_id res chain seq x y z
N LEU A 1 8.20 2.18 -6.08
CA LEU A 1 7.08 2.66 -6.91
C LEU A 1 6.54 3.90 -6.23
N ASP A 2 6.64 5.04 -6.89
CA ASP A 2 6.23 6.33 -6.33
C ASP A 2 5.01 6.82 -7.11
N GLU A 3 3.87 6.92 -6.42
CA GLU A 3 2.54 7.20 -6.99
C GLU A 3 2.22 6.45 -8.29
N PRO A 4 2.26 5.10 -8.31
CA PRO A 4 2.18 4.33 -9.55
C PRO A 4 0.80 4.29 -10.21
N THR A 5 -0.25 4.75 -9.50
CA THR A 5 -1.62 4.83 -10.03
C THR A 5 -1.90 6.15 -10.75
N ASN A 6 -1.00 7.14 -10.66
CA ASN A 6 -1.21 8.43 -11.30
C ASN A 6 -1.31 8.29 -12.82
N HIS A 7 -2.26 9.03 -13.39
CA HIS A 7 -2.55 9.03 -14.83
C HIS A 7 -2.99 7.68 -15.42
N LEU A 8 -3.24 6.66 -14.58
CA LEU A 8 -3.81 5.39 -15.02
C LEU A 8 -5.33 5.41 -14.95
N ASP A 9 -5.97 4.78 -15.93
CA ASP A 9 -7.39 4.48 -15.86
C ASP A 9 -7.65 3.24 -14.98
N VAL A 10 -8.92 2.99 -14.66
CA VAL A 10 -9.32 1.89 -13.76
C VAL A 10 -8.85 0.52 -14.27
N LYS A 11 -8.81 0.32 -15.60
CA LYS A 11 -8.37 -0.94 -16.21
C LYS A 11 -6.87 -1.17 -16.02
N ASN A 12 -6.06 -0.13 -16.24
CA ASN A 12 -4.62 -0.21 -16.06
C ASN A 12 -4.23 -0.31 -14.58
N VAL A 13 -4.97 0.32 -13.66
CA VAL A 13 -4.79 0.11 -12.23
C VAL A 13 -5.05 -1.35 -11.87
N ALA A 14 -6.15 -1.95 -12.32
CA ALA A 14 -6.46 -3.35 -12.05
C ALA A 14 -5.39 -4.31 -12.62
N TRP A 15 -4.88 -4.03 -13.83
CA TRP A 15 -3.76 -4.79 -14.39
C TRP A 15 -2.50 -4.67 -13.53
N LEU A 16 -2.17 -3.46 -13.07
CA LEU A 16 -1.01 -3.22 -12.22
C LEU A 16 -1.14 -3.93 -10.87
N GLU A 17 -2.32 -3.91 -10.25
CA GLU A 17 -2.59 -4.67 -9.02
C GLU A 17 -2.29 -6.15 -9.22
N GLN A 18 -2.82 -6.76 -10.29
CA GLN A 18 -2.59 -8.17 -10.61
C GLN A 18 -1.13 -8.47 -10.89
N TYR A 19 -0.44 -7.57 -11.61
CA TYR A 19 0.99 -7.71 -11.88
C TYR A 19 1.80 -7.71 -10.57
N LEU A 20 1.53 -6.77 -9.66
CA LEU A 20 2.27 -6.64 -8.40
C LEU A 20 1.99 -7.79 -7.45
N VAL A 21 0.75 -8.27 -7.36
CA VAL A 21 0.38 -9.42 -6.51
C VAL A 21 1.04 -10.72 -6.97
N ASN A 22 1.18 -10.91 -8.28
CA ASN A 22 1.78 -12.12 -8.86
C ASN A 22 3.29 -12.00 -9.10
N SER A 23 3.88 -10.83 -8.84
CA SER A 23 5.31 -10.61 -9.05
C SER A 23 6.14 -11.39 -8.02
N PRO A 24 7.20 -12.10 -8.43
CA PRO A 24 8.11 -12.76 -7.48
C PRO A 24 9.00 -11.76 -6.73
N CYS A 25 8.96 -10.47 -7.08
CA CYS A 25 9.83 -9.44 -6.54
C CYS A 25 9.20 -8.72 -5.35
N THR A 26 10.01 -8.44 -4.33
CA THR A 26 9.61 -7.49 -3.28
C THR A 26 9.61 -6.07 -3.85
N SER A 27 8.50 -5.37 -3.67
CA SER A 27 8.33 -3.99 -4.11
C SER A 27 8.00 -3.07 -2.93
N ILE A 28 8.58 -1.86 -2.92
CA ILE A 28 8.22 -0.79 -2.00
C ILE A 28 7.37 0.21 -2.77
N ILE A 29 6.23 0.57 -2.22
CA ILE A 29 5.22 1.40 -2.87
C ILE A 29 4.86 2.57 -1.96
N VAL A 30 4.83 3.77 -2.54
CA VAL A 30 4.25 4.98 -1.95
C VAL A 30 3.06 5.36 -2.82
N SER A 31 1.89 5.50 -2.22
CA SER A 31 0.69 5.96 -2.92
C SER A 31 -0.31 6.61 -1.96
N HIS A 32 -1.08 7.57 -2.46
CA HIS A 32 -2.25 8.09 -1.76
C HIS A 32 -3.53 7.25 -1.97
N ASP A 33 -3.55 6.31 -2.91
CA ASP A 33 -4.72 5.45 -3.16
C ASP A 33 -4.79 4.30 -2.16
N SER A 34 -5.64 4.47 -1.14
CA SER A 34 -5.82 3.48 -0.08
C SER A 34 -6.42 2.17 -0.58
N LYS A 35 -7.26 2.18 -1.62
CA LYS A 35 -7.88 0.95 -2.15
C LYS A 35 -6.85 0.11 -2.88
N PHE A 36 -6.07 0.75 -3.75
CA PHE A 36 -4.94 0.13 -4.45
C PHE A 36 -3.94 -0.47 -3.45
N LEU A 37 -3.52 0.33 -2.46
CA LEU A 37 -2.60 -0.14 -1.44
C LEU A 37 -3.16 -1.34 -0.68
N ASN A 38 -4.43 -1.30 -0.25
CA ASN A 38 -5.03 -2.40 0.49
C ASN A 38 -5.16 -3.69 -0.34
N ASN A 39 -5.26 -3.60 -1.67
CA ASN A 39 -5.32 -4.76 -2.56
C ASN A 39 -3.96 -5.41 -2.81
N VAL A 40 -2.86 -4.65 -2.72
CA VAL A 40 -1.53 -5.09 -3.18
C VAL A 40 -0.56 -5.37 -2.04
N ILE A 41 -0.59 -4.58 -0.96
CA ILE A 41 0.46 -4.64 0.05
C ILE A 41 0.25 -5.78 1.05
N GLN A 42 1.36 -6.30 1.57
CA GLN A 42 1.36 -7.31 2.64
C GLN A 42 1.90 -6.76 3.97
N HIS A 43 2.53 -5.58 3.93
CA HIS A 43 3.11 -4.89 5.07
C HIS A 43 2.97 -3.39 4.89
N VAL A 44 2.85 -2.67 6.00
CA VAL A 44 2.87 -1.21 6.03
C VAL A 44 4.07 -0.73 6.82
N ILE A 45 4.80 0.25 6.28
CA ILE A 45 5.81 1.00 7.03
C ILE A 45 5.17 2.34 7.42
N LEU A 46 4.89 2.51 8.70
CA LEU A 46 4.38 3.76 9.25
C LEU A 46 5.55 4.63 9.69
N TYR A 47 5.60 5.87 9.20
CA TYR A 47 6.49 6.89 9.70
C TYR A 47 5.78 7.72 10.77
N ASP A 48 6.25 7.66 12.01
CA ASP A 48 5.76 8.47 13.13
C ASP A 48 6.94 8.92 13.99
N ARG A 49 6.97 10.19 14.39
CA ARG A 49 7.98 10.76 15.30
C ARG A 49 9.42 10.36 14.96
N PHE A 50 9.84 10.58 13.71
CA PHE A 50 11.18 10.24 13.20
C PHE A 50 11.56 8.75 13.32
N LYS A 51 10.57 7.86 13.42
CA LYS A 51 10.75 6.41 13.48
C LYS A 51 9.91 5.72 12.42
N LEU A 52 10.49 4.68 11.82
CA LEU A 52 9.79 3.76 10.92
C LEU A 52 9.36 2.53 11.71
N ARG A 53 8.07 2.22 11.69
CA ARG A 53 7.51 1.01 12.31
C ARG A 53 6.86 0.15 11.24
N ARG A 54 7.28 -1.12 11.15
CA ARG A 54 6.72 -2.09 10.20
C ARG A 54 5.56 -2.86 10.84
N TYR A 55 4.45 -2.94 10.15
CA TYR A 55 3.28 -3.72 10.51
C TYR A 55 3.00 -4.75 9.42
N ARG A 56 2.71 -5.99 9.81
CA ARG A 56 2.25 -7.05 8.88
C ARG A 56 0.75 -6.93 8.66
N GLY A 57 0.32 -7.01 7.40
CA GLY A 57 -1.07 -6.83 6.97
C GLY A 57 -1.23 -5.65 6.01
N ASP A 58 -2.46 -5.46 5.58
CA ASP A 58 -2.91 -4.35 4.75
C ASP A 58 -3.23 -3.08 5.58
N LEU A 59 -3.75 -2.04 4.94
CA LEU A 59 -4.14 -0.80 5.62
C LEU A 59 -5.29 -1.03 6.61
N THR A 60 -6.24 -1.91 6.28
CA THR A 60 -7.35 -2.26 7.16
C THR A 60 -6.85 -2.86 8.47
N ALA A 61 -5.87 -3.77 8.40
CA ALA A 61 -5.22 -4.35 9.57
C ALA A 61 -4.41 -3.32 10.37
N LEU A 62 -3.76 -2.36 9.69
CA LEU A 62 -3.06 -1.27 10.35
C LEU A 62 -4.02 -0.40 11.18
N VAL A 63 -5.14 0.07 10.60
CA VAL A 63 -6.10 0.95 11.28
C VAL A 63 -6.70 0.27 12.52
N LYS A 64 -6.92 -1.05 12.48
CA LYS A 64 -7.34 -1.82 13.66
C LYS A 64 -6.31 -1.81 14.79
N ARG A 65 -5.01 -1.82 14.47
CA ARG A 65 -3.91 -1.84 15.45
C ARG A 65 -3.51 -0.44 15.92
N VAL A 66 -3.58 0.53 15.03
CA VAL A 66 -3.20 1.92 15.26
C VAL A 66 -4.36 2.80 14.79
N PRO A 67 -5.42 2.97 15.61
CA PRO A 67 -6.61 3.74 15.22
C PRO A 67 -6.31 5.19 14.84
N SER A 68 -5.25 5.77 15.43
CA SER A 68 -4.78 7.12 15.11
C SER A 68 -4.14 7.26 13.73
N ALA A 69 -3.82 6.15 13.04
CA ALA A 69 -3.30 6.16 11.68
C ALA A 69 -4.41 6.19 10.61
N ARG A 70 -5.69 6.26 11.03
CA ARG A 70 -6.81 6.46 10.12
C ARG A 70 -6.76 7.91 9.61
N SER A 71 -6.59 8.06 8.29
CA SER A 71 -6.75 9.36 7.60
C SER A 71 -8.21 9.76 7.53
#